data_AF-A0A7X3UIF4-F1
#
_entry.id   AF-A0A7X3UIF4-F1
#
_cell.length_a   1.000
_cell.length_b   1.000
_cell.length_c   1.000
_cell.angle_alpha   90.00
_cell.angle_beta   90.00
_cell.angle_gamma   90.00
#
_symmetry.space_group_name_H-M   'P 1'
#
loop_
_entity.id
_entity.type
_entity.pdbx_description
1 polymer ?
#
loop_
_entity_poly.entity_id
_entity_poly.type
_entity_poly.pdbx_seq_one_letter_code
_entity_poly.pdbx_strand_id
1 'polypeptide(L)'
;MKFGLGDPEQAILDFSKMIQLDPDNANIYNNRGMMRFRFGASEFSRGNADKARELYEAAIEDYTQAIRLNPKDAEAQSNLGAVKSALAAMLKQ
;
A
#
# COMPACT_ATOMS: atom_id res chain seq x y z
N MET A 1 -11.58 -9.76 -23.17
CA MET A 1 -10.99 -8.65 -22.40
C MET A 1 -11.59 -8.69 -21.01
N LYS A 2 -10.81 -9.06 -19.98
CA LYS A 2 -11.27 -9.09 -18.59
C LYS A 2 -11.01 -7.70 -18.01
N PHE A 3 -12.06 -6.88 -17.89
CA PHE A 3 -12.03 -5.61 -17.14
C PHE A 3 -12.03 -5.91 -15.62
N GLY A 4 -11.03 -6.67 -15.16
CA GLY A 4 -10.74 -6.76 -13.74
C GLY A 4 -10.13 -5.44 -13.31
N LEU A 5 -10.59 -4.90 -12.19
CA LEU A 5 -9.95 -3.84 -11.37
C LEU A 5 -8.62 -3.38 -11.96
N GLY A 6 -8.57 -2.15 -12.50
CA GLY A 6 -7.43 -1.60 -13.22
C GLY A 6 -6.10 -2.07 -12.63
N ASP A 7 -5.20 -2.53 -13.52
CA ASP A 7 -3.98 -3.25 -13.17
C ASP A 7 -3.27 -2.60 -11.96
N PRO A 8 -3.29 -3.26 -10.78
CA PRO A 8 -2.74 -2.67 -9.57
C PRO A 8 -1.24 -2.36 -9.72
N GLU A 9 -0.53 -3.09 -10.57
CA GLU A 9 0.89 -2.84 -10.84
C GLU A 9 1.08 -1.53 -11.61
N GLN A 10 0.23 -1.26 -12.61
CA GLN A 10 0.23 0.02 -13.32
C GLN A 10 -0.11 1.19 -12.39
N ALA A 11 -1.13 1.04 -11.54
CA ALA A 11 -1.49 2.08 -10.58
C ALA A 11 -0.34 2.40 -9.61
N ILE A 12 0.34 1.38 -9.09
CA ILE A 12 1.52 1.55 -8.22
C ILE A 12 2.66 2.25 -8.97
N LEU A 13 2.87 1.90 -10.25
CA LEU A 13 3.88 2.53 -11.10
C LEU A 13 3.58 4.01 -11.34
N ASP A 14 2.32 4.35 -11.62
CA ASP A 14 1.92 5.74 -11.85
C ASP A 14 2.08 6.60 -10.60
N PHE A 15 1.70 6.10 -9.42
CA PHE A 15 2.01 6.80 -8.17
C PHE A 15 3.51 6.96 -7.93
N SER A 16 4.32 6.00 -8.36
CA SER A 16 5.79 6.10 -8.24
C SER A 16 6.35 7.20 -9.13
N LYS A 17 5.79 7.42 -10.33
CA LYS A 17 6.11 8.58 -11.17
C LYS A 17 5.64 9.89 -10.51
N MET A 18 4.44 9.91 -9.93
CA MET A 18 3.94 11.10 -9.23
C MET A 18 4.84 11.48 -8.05
N ILE A 19 5.38 10.52 -7.30
CA ILE A 19 6.36 10.77 -6.23
C ILE A 19 7.66 11.38 -6.77
N GLN A 20 8.10 11.02 -7.97
CA GLN A 20 9.27 11.66 -8.59
C GLN A 20 9.00 13.13 -8.94
N LEU A 21 7.75 13.48 -9.25
CA LEU A 21 7.35 14.85 -9.59
C LEU A 21 7.10 15.69 -8.34
N ASP A 22 6.54 15.10 -7.29
CA ASP A 22 6.15 15.77 -6.05
C ASP A 22 6.46 14.88 -4.83
N PRO A 23 7.72 14.84 -4.38
CA PRO A 23 8.17 13.90 -3.35
C PRO A 23 7.69 14.24 -1.93
N ASP A 24 7.13 15.44 -1.71
CA ASP A 24 6.67 15.93 -0.41
C ASP A 24 5.14 15.82 -0.24
N ASN A 25 4.44 15.27 -1.23
CA ASN A 25 3.00 15.13 -1.20
C ASN A 25 2.56 13.85 -0.51
N ALA A 26 2.18 13.98 0.76
CA ALA A 26 1.73 12.89 1.62
C ALA A 26 0.61 12.05 1.00
N ASN A 27 -0.32 12.67 0.25
CA ASN A 27 -1.47 11.97 -0.33
C ASN A 27 -1.03 10.94 -1.38
N ILE A 28 0.05 11.19 -2.12
CA ILE A 28 0.55 10.27 -3.14
C ILE A 28 1.07 9.00 -2.47
N TYR A 29 1.82 9.13 -1.38
CA TYR A 29 2.26 7.98 -0.59
C TYR A 29 1.08 7.23 0.05
N ASN A 30 0.13 7.93 0.66
CA ASN A 30 -1.07 7.28 1.24
C ASN A 30 -1.84 6.47 0.17
N ASN A 31 -2.04 7.04 -1.01
CA ASN A 31 -2.75 6.38 -2.10
C ASN A 31 -1.97 5.18 -2.66
N ARG A 32 -0.65 5.28 -2.82
CA ARG A 32 0.19 4.16 -3.26
C ARG A 32 0.21 3.03 -2.23
N GLY A 33 0.30 3.38 -0.94
CA GLY A 33 0.20 2.44 0.17
C GLY A 33 -1.13 1.69 0.16
N MET A 34 -2.24 2.40 -0.09
CA MET A 34 -3.56 1.77 -0.22
C MET A 34 -3.66 0.81 -1.39
N MET A 35 -3.08 1.15 -2.55
CA MET A 35 -3.04 0.23 -3.69
C MET A 35 -2.21 -1.01 -3.38
N ARG A 36 -1.03 -0.83 -2.78
CA ARG A 36 -0.18 -1.95 -2.34
C ARG A 36 -0.89 -2.84 -1.32
N PHE A 37 -1.57 -2.26 -0.33
CA PHE A 37 -2.32 -3.03 0.66
C PHE A 37 -3.44 -3.87 0.03
N ARG A 38 -4.26 -3.26 -0.84
CA ARG A 38 -5.33 -3.98 -1.54
C ARG A 38 -4.80 -5.06 -2.46
N PHE A 39 -3.68 -4.80 -3.15
CA PHE A 39 -3.04 -5.79 -4.00
C PHE A 39 -2.48 -6.95 -3.18
N GLY A 40 -1.82 -6.65 -2.05
CA GLY A 40 -1.32 -7.67 -1.13
C GLY A 40 -2.43 -8.57 -0.58
N ALA A 41 -3.58 -8.00 -0.21
CA ALA A 41 -4.74 -8.80 0.21
C ALA A 41 -5.28 -9.71 -0.91
N SER A 42 -5.28 -9.23 -2.15
CA SER A 42 -5.64 -10.03 -3.32
C SER A 42 -4.64 -11.18 -3.55
N GLU A 43 -3.34 -10.92 -3.48
CA GLU A 43 -2.30 -11.94 -3.65
C GLU A 43 -2.31 -12.96 -2.51
N PHE A 44 -2.53 -12.52 -1.27
CA PHE A 44 -2.69 -13.42 -0.13
C PHE A 44 -3.88 -14.38 -0.33
N SER A 45 -5.02 -13.86 -0.78
CA SER A 45 -6.21 -14.67 -1.09
C SER A 45 -5.99 -15.65 -2.24
N ARG A 46 -5.00 -15.39 -3.10
CA ARG A 46 -4.58 -16.29 -4.19
C ARG A 46 -3.54 -17.33 -3.75
N GLY A 47 -3.10 -17.29 -2.50
CA GLY A 47 -2.05 -18.16 -1.98
C GLY A 47 -0.62 -17.66 -2.23
N ASN A 48 -0.44 -16.47 -2.80
CA ASN A 48 0.86 -15.84 -2.98
C ASN A 48 1.25 -15.06 -1.71
N ALA A 49 1.55 -15.79 -0.63
CA ALA A 49 1.91 -15.19 0.66
C ALA A 49 3.18 -14.33 0.58
N ASP A 50 4.19 -14.74 -0.20
CA ASP A 50 5.43 -13.99 -0.35
C ASP A 50 5.18 -12.63 -1.01
N LYS A 51 4.46 -12.61 -2.14
CA LYS A 51 4.10 -11.36 -2.82
C LYS A 51 3.20 -10.47 -1.95
N ALA A 52 2.28 -11.07 -1.21
CA ALA A 52 1.43 -10.34 -0.27
C ALA A 52 2.26 -9.67 0.83
N ARG A 53 3.25 -10.38 1.37
CA ARG A 53 4.17 -9.85 2.38
C ARG A 53 4.96 -8.66 1.86
N GLU A 54 5.59 -8.79 0.70
CA GLU A 54 6.33 -7.69 0.08
C GLU A 54 5.44 -6.46 -0.13
N LEU A 55 4.19 -6.67 -0.58
CA LEU A 55 3.23 -5.59 -0.79
C LEU A 55 2.78 -4.94 0.52
N TYR A 56 2.61 -5.70 1.60
CA TYR A 56 2.29 -5.17 2.92
C TYR A 56 3.44 -4.39 3.54
N GLU A 57 4.67 -4.88 3.43
CA GLU A 57 5.87 -4.18 3.90
C GLU A 57 6.04 -2.85 3.12
N ALA A 58 5.89 -2.87 1.79
CA ALA A 58 5.96 -1.66 0.97
C ALA A 58 4.81 -0.67 1.25
N ALA A 59 3.61 -1.15 1.60
CA ALA A 59 2.51 -0.30 2.04
C ALA A 59 2.78 0.37 3.39
N ILE A 60 3.42 -0.34 4.33
CA ILE A 60 3.84 0.22 5.62
C ILE A 60 4.83 1.37 5.42
N GLU A 61 5.80 1.21 4.52
CA GLU A 61 6.76 2.27 4.18
C GLU A 61 6.05 3.52 3.62
N ASP A 62 5.12 3.32 2.68
CA ASP A 62 4.34 4.41 2.10
C ASP A 62 3.50 5.16 3.14
N TYR A 63 2.75 4.45 3.99
CA TYR A 63 1.98 5.11 5.04
C TYR A 63 2.86 5.79 6.08
N THR A 64 4.00 5.21 6.41
CA THR A 64 4.96 5.84 7.33
C THR A 64 5.51 7.14 6.73
N GLN A 65 5.77 7.16 5.42
CA GLN A 65 6.20 8.37 4.73
C GLN A 65 5.09 9.42 4.64
N ALA A 66 3.84 9.01 4.36
CA ALA A 66 2.67 9.90 4.38
C ALA A 66 2.50 10.56 5.76
N ILE A 67 2.62 9.80 6.83
CA ILE A 67 2.54 10.31 8.22
C ILE A 67 3.73 11.22 8.54
N ARG A 68 4.93 10.93 8.03
CA ARG A 68 6.10 11.80 8.21
C ARG A 68 5.88 13.17 7.56
N LEU A 69 5.29 13.20 6.37
CA LEU A 69 5.00 14.42 5.61
C LEU A 69 3.77 15.17 6.18
N ASN A 70 2.75 14.44 6.61
CA ASN A 70 1.56 14.98 7.26
C ASN A 70 1.19 14.18 8.52
N PRO A 71 1.73 14.57 9.70
CA PRO A 71 1.47 13.85 10.95
C PRO A 71 0.01 13.85 11.41
N LYS A 72 -0.82 14.74 10.86
CA LYS A 72 -2.25 14.87 11.18
C LYS A 72 -3.15 14.05 10.25
N ASP A 73 -2.57 13.30 9.31
CA ASP A 73 -3.32 12.43 8.41
C ASP A 73 -3.85 11.19 9.17
N ALA A 74 -5.08 11.31 9.67
CA ALA A 74 -5.76 10.24 10.39
C ALA A 74 -6.06 9.03 9.48
N GLU A 75 -6.21 9.25 8.17
CA GLU A 75 -6.44 8.17 7.21
C GLU A 75 -5.17 7.33 7.06
N ALA A 76 -4.02 7.97 6.84
CA ALA A 76 -2.74 7.28 6.75
C ALA A 76 -2.41 6.50 8.05
N GLN A 77 -2.72 7.05 9.22
CA GLN A 77 -2.56 6.35 10.50
C GLN A 77 -3.46 5.12 10.62
N SER A 78 -4.74 5.25 10.23
CA SER A 78 -5.70 4.14 10.25
C SER A 78 -5.28 3.03 9.30
N ASN A 79 -4.86 3.41 8.10
CA ASN A 79 -4.38 2.49 7.08
C ASN A 79 -3.09 1.76 7.51
N LEU A 80 -2.15 2.46 8.15
CA LEU A 80 -0.94 1.86 8.73
C LEU A 80 -1.29 0.79 9.78
N GLY A 81 -2.27 1.08 10.65
CA GLY A 81 -2.76 0.12 11.64
C GLY A 81 -3.38 -1.13 11.02
N ALA A 82 -4.19 -0.95 9.97
CA ALA A 82 -4.81 -2.04 9.23
C ALA A 82 -3.78 -2.95 8.57
N VAL A 83 -2.79 -2.38 7.85
CA VAL A 83 -1.79 -3.19 7.15
C VAL A 83 -0.84 -3.91 8.12
N LYS A 84 -0.46 -3.28 9.25
CA LYS A 84 0.32 -3.95 10.30
C LYS A 84 -0.43 -5.12 10.92
N SER A 85 -1.74 -4.95 11.14
CA SER A 85 -2.59 -6.01 11.66
C SER A 85 -2.72 -7.17 10.68
N ALA A 86 -2.89 -6.87 9.37
CA ALA A 86 -2.95 -7.88 8.32
C ALA A 86 -1.63 -8.65 8.19
N LEU A 87 -0.48 -7.95 8.15
CA LEU A 87 0.84 -8.57 8.11
C LEU A 87 1.08 -9.45 9.34
N ALA A 88 0.74 -8.96 10.54
CA ALA A 88 0.87 -9.75 11.77
C ALA A 88 -0.06 -10.98 11.78
N ALA A 89 -1.28 -10.88 11.27
CA ALA A 89 -2.22 -12.00 11.20
C ALA A 89 -1.78 -13.05 10.16
N MET A 90 -1.17 -12.61 9.06
CA MET A 90 -0.60 -13.49 8.04
C MET A 90 0.61 -14.27 8.57
N LEU A 91 1.52 -13.62 9.30
CA LEU A 91 2.73 -14.27 9.83
C LEU A 91 2.48 -15.22 11.01
N LYS A 92 1.26 -15.24 11.55
CA LYS A 92 0.86 -16.12 12.67
C LYS A 92 0.23 -17.45 12.22
N GLN A 93 0.00 -17.62 10.92
CA GLN A 93 -0.56 -18.83 10.32
C GLN A 93 0.56 -19.79 9.95
#